data_AF-A0A317JVQ4-F1
#
_entry.id   AF-A0A317JVQ4-F1
#
_cell.length_a   1.000
_cell.length_b   1.000
_cell.length_c   1.000
_cell.angle_alpha   90.00
_cell.angle_beta   90.00
_cell.angle_gamma   90.00
#
_symmetry.space_group_name_H-M   'P 1'
#
loop_
_entity.id
_entity.type
_entity.pdbx_description
1 polymer ?
#
loop_
_entity_poly.entity_id
_entity_poly.type
_entity_poly.pdbx_seq_one_letter_code
_entity_poly.pdbx_strand_id
1 'polypeptide(L)'
;MPPAAPSPILRRRRLGTELRRLREAAGLTGDQVIERIGWASASKLSRLENGRSRPDPADVADLLTLYKVDDELRDELLGITREAGDMRGWLRNFPVMTQQQRGFAELEAGCAQIWEYNPVLVPGLLQTPGYARYRIISASQVADEAGEPDVEDPETEVRARLARQSLLTRSPDAPRYTAVLEEAALGRRAGPPEVLREQLVQLCDLAMLPNVTLHLLLRDTRVADWYLPPTAFSVYRFADPLDPETLAIEGGFTDVMSTEVNTLNRYKVVFEWLCSAALSASDTLSWLIEATGRQTDPAGSTVAPGSVAAPVQRRRAPGPLTTDR
;
A
#
# COMPACT_ATOMS: atom_id res chain seq x y z
N MET A 1 8.55 -25.13 10.37
CA MET A 1 8.53 -24.73 8.94
C MET A 1 9.38 -23.48 8.81
N PRO A 2 10.12 -23.29 7.70
CA PRO A 2 10.75 -22.01 7.45
C PRO A 2 9.65 -20.92 7.35
N PRO A 3 9.91 -19.70 7.85
CA PRO A 3 8.97 -18.59 7.76
C PRO A 3 8.54 -18.38 6.30
N ALA A 4 7.33 -17.86 6.09
CA ALA A 4 6.85 -17.46 4.76
C ALA A 4 7.97 -16.74 3.99
N ALA A 5 8.40 -17.33 2.86
CA ALA A 5 9.57 -16.85 2.14
C ALA A 5 9.40 -15.36 1.78
N PRO A 6 10.33 -14.47 2.20
CA PRO A 6 10.20 -13.03 1.98
C PRO A 6 9.99 -12.68 0.51
N SER A 7 9.31 -11.57 0.24
CA SER A 7 9.10 -11.16 -1.15
C SER A 7 10.43 -10.95 -1.88
N PRO A 8 10.53 -11.42 -3.14
CA PRO A 8 11.70 -11.17 -3.97
C PRO A 8 12.06 -9.68 -4.06
N ILE A 9 11.09 -8.75 -4.09
CA ILE A 9 11.37 -7.31 -4.15
C ILE A 9 11.95 -6.76 -2.85
N LEU A 10 11.51 -7.26 -1.70
CA LEU A 10 12.09 -6.86 -0.42
C LEU A 10 13.52 -7.32 -0.30
N ARG A 11 13.80 -8.56 -0.70
CA ARG A 11 15.18 -9.08 -0.78
C ARG A 11 16.05 -8.26 -1.74
N ARG A 12 15.49 -7.79 -2.87
CA ARG A 12 16.18 -6.84 -3.77
C ARG A 12 16.49 -5.53 -3.08
N ARG A 13 15.55 -4.99 -2.30
CA ARG A 13 15.77 -3.74 -1.55
C ARG A 13 16.80 -3.90 -0.45
N ARG A 14 16.70 -4.96 0.38
CA ARG A 14 17.69 -5.29 1.40
C ARG A 14 19.09 -5.43 0.79
N LEU A 15 19.21 -6.21 -0.29
CA LEU A 15 20.46 -6.36 -1.02
C LEU A 15 20.97 -5.01 -1.54
N GLY A 16 20.11 -4.21 -2.17
CA GLY A 16 20.48 -2.90 -2.71
C GLY A 16 20.96 -1.92 -1.64
N THR A 17 20.25 -1.85 -0.51
CA THR A 17 20.63 -1.03 0.66
C THR A 17 21.99 -1.45 1.18
N GLU A 18 22.23 -2.76 1.32
CA GLU A 18 23.49 -3.27 1.86
C GLU A 18 24.64 -3.06 0.87
N LEU A 19 24.43 -3.29 -0.42
CA LEU A 19 25.42 -2.99 -1.47
C LEU A 19 25.79 -1.50 -1.48
N ARG A 20 24.81 -0.61 -1.30
CA ARG A 20 25.06 0.84 -1.21
C ARG A 20 25.87 1.17 0.04
N ARG A 21 25.51 0.61 1.20
CA ARG A 21 26.24 0.80 2.47
C ARG A 21 27.70 0.36 2.33
N LEU A 22 27.94 -0.80 1.73
CA LEU A 22 29.28 -1.34 1.48
C LEU A 22 30.08 -0.47 0.51
N ARG A 23 29.45 0.03 -0.57
CA ARG A 23 30.08 0.98 -1.49
C ARG A 23 30.54 2.25 -0.78
N GLU A 24 29.66 2.83 0.04
CA GLU A 24 29.93 4.05 0.80
C GLU A 24 31.03 3.81 1.85
N ALA A 25 31.01 2.66 2.54
CA ALA A 25 32.06 2.26 3.48
C ALA A 25 33.42 2.02 2.81
N ALA A 26 33.43 1.54 1.56
CA ALA A 26 34.63 1.43 0.74
C ALA A 26 35.11 2.78 0.17
N GLY A 27 34.38 3.88 0.42
CA GLY A 27 34.72 5.22 -0.04
C GLY A 27 34.56 5.42 -1.56
N LEU A 28 33.70 4.63 -2.22
CA LEU A 28 33.57 4.61 -3.68
C LEU A 28 32.34 5.39 -4.17
N THR A 29 32.52 6.18 -5.23
CA THR A 29 31.40 6.75 -5.98
C THR A 29 30.80 5.75 -6.97
N GLY A 30 29.58 5.98 -7.44
CA GLY A 30 28.96 5.11 -8.44
C GLY A 30 29.76 5.04 -9.74
N ASP A 31 30.32 6.17 -10.19
CA ASP A 31 31.14 6.24 -11.40
C ASP A 31 32.43 5.43 -11.27
N GLN A 32 33.07 5.51 -10.11
CA GLN A 32 34.27 4.72 -9.78
C GLN A 32 34.00 3.21 -9.72
N VAL A 33 32.78 2.80 -9.37
CA VAL A 33 32.39 1.39 -9.37
C VAL A 33 32.18 0.89 -10.79
N ILE A 34 31.40 1.62 -11.61
CA ILE A 34 31.15 1.19 -13.00
C ILE A 34 32.43 1.14 -13.83
N GLU A 35 33.39 2.05 -13.59
CA GLU A 35 34.69 2.05 -14.28
C GLU A 35 35.50 0.80 -13.91
N ARG A 36 35.57 0.45 -12.62
CA ARG A 36 36.38 -0.69 -12.16
C ARG A 36 35.79 -2.04 -12.51
N ILE A 37 34.46 -2.16 -12.54
CA ILE A 37 33.77 -3.41 -12.92
C ILE A 37 33.61 -3.50 -14.45
N GLY A 38 33.71 -2.39 -15.18
CA GLY A 38 33.52 -2.36 -16.63
C GLY A 38 32.04 -2.36 -17.04
N TRP A 39 31.16 -1.78 -16.23
CA TRP A 39 29.74 -1.64 -16.58
C TRP A 39 29.48 -0.42 -17.46
N ALA A 40 28.63 -0.59 -18.47
CA ALA A 40 28.32 0.45 -19.44
C ALA A 40 27.47 1.63 -18.90
N SER A 41 26.86 1.53 -17.72
CA SER A 41 25.94 2.56 -17.21
C SER A 41 25.79 2.59 -15.69
N ALA A 42 25.91 3.80 -15.12
CA ALA A 42 25.57 4.10 -13.71
C ALA A 42 24.10 3.78 -13.38
N SER A 43 23.20 3.80 -14.37
CA SER A 43 21.79 3.45 -14.20
C SER A 43 21.59 1.97 -13.85
N LYS A 44 22.53 1.08 -14.19
CA LYS A 44 22.50 -0.33 -13.76
C LYS A 44 22.78 -0.42 -12.25
N LEU A 45 23.88 0.18 -11.79
CA LEU A 45 24.24 0.23 -10.38
C LEU A 45 23.16 0.90 -9.53
N SER A 46 22.64 2.05 -9.98
CA SER A 46 21.56 2.74 -9.29
C SER A 46 20.29 1.88 -9.16
N ARG A 47 19.86 1.19 -10.22
CA ARG A 47 18.69 0.29 -10.13
C ARG A 47 18.95 -0.88 -9.18
N LEU A 48 20.15 -1.43 -9.16
CA LEU A 48 20.54 -2.50 -8.24
C LEU A 48 20.53 -2.02 -6.79
N GLU A 49 21.19 -0.91 -6.49
CA GLU A 49 21.26 -0.31 -5.14
C GLU A 49 19.90 0.16 -4.61
N ASN A 50 18.97 0.51 -5.50
CA ASN A 50 17.60 0.87 -5.13
C ASN A 50 16.63 -0.33 -5.18
N GLY A 51 17.12 -1.56 -5.41
CA GLY A 51 16.30 -2.78 -5.50
C GLY A 51 15.28 -2.79 -6.65
N ARG A 52 15.47 -1.96 -7.68
CA ARG A 52 14.57 -1.77 -8.82
C ARG A 52 14.81 -2.73 -9.99
N SER A 53 15.90 -3.51 -9.95
CA SER A 53 16.19 -4.55 -10.95
C SER A 53 16.43 -5.89 -10.29
N ARG A 54 16.16 -6.98 -11.03
CA ARG A 54 16.57 -8.33 -10.61
C ARG A 54 18.10 -8.36 -10.47
N PRO A 55 18.64 -8.79 -9.33
CA PRO A 55 20.07 -8.88 -9.12
C PRO A 55 20.60 -10.08 -9.88
N ASP A 56 21.71 -9.88 -10.59
CA ASP A 56 22.48 -10.96 -11.21
C ASP A 56 23.53 -11.44 -10.19
N PRO A 57 23.57 -12.74 -9.86
CA PRO A 57 24.58 -13.28 -8.94
C PRO A 57 26.03 -12.95 -9.31
N ALA A 58 26.36 -12.88 -10.60
CA ALA A 58 27.70 -12.55 -11.06
C ALA A 58 28.01 -11.07 -10.78
N ASP A 59 27.08 -10.17 -11.15
CA ASP A 59 27.22 -8.74 -10.89
C ASP A 59 27.40 -8.44 -9.39
N VAL A 60 26.64 -9.14 -8.54
CA VAL A 60 26.74 -8.99 -7.08
C VAL A 60 28.08 -9.53 -6.59
N ALA A 61 28.54 -10.68 -7.05
CA ALA A 61 29.84 -11.23 -6.67
C ALA A 61 31.01 -10.29 -7.03
N ASP A 62 30.94 -9.62 -8.19
CA ASP A 62 31.94 -8.64 -8.61
C ASP A 62 31.96 -7.42 -7.67
N LEU A 63 30.78 -6.90 -7.31
CA LEU A 63 30.66 -5.79 -6.35
C LEU A 63 31.22 -6.16 -4.97
N LEU A 64 30.87 -7.34 -4.45
CA LEU A 64 31.37 -7.82 -3.15
C LEU A 64 32.89 -7.98 -3.14
N THR A 65 33.46 -8.42 -4.27
CA THR A 65 34.91 -8.48 -4.47
C THR A 65 35.53 -7.09 -4.45
N LEU A 66 34.96 -6.15 -5.20
CA LEU A 66 35.44 -4.77 -5.25
C LEU A 66 35.37 -4.08 -3.89
N TYR A 67 34.32 -4.34 -3.12
CA TYR A 67 34.10 -3.78 -1.79
C TYR A 67 34.90 -4.49 -0.69
N LYS A 68 35.64 -5.56 -1.03
CA LYS A 68 36.48 -6.34 -0.10
C LYS A 68 35.70 -6.89 1.09
N VAL A 69 34.51 -7.39 0.83
CA VAL A 69 33.63 -8.05 1.82
C VAL A 69 34.25 -9.39 2.22
N ASP A 70 34.18 -9.73 3.51
CA ASP A 70 34.61 -11.03 4.04
C ASP A 70 33.74 -12.18 3.51
N ASP A 71 34.23 -13.41 3.66
CA ASP A 71 33.60 -14.60 3.09
C ASP A 71 32.23 -14.92 3.73
N GLU A 72 32.06 -14.66 5.03
CA GLU A 72 30.79 -14.92 5.74
C GLU A 72 29.68 -14.01 5.21
N LEU A 73 29.92 -12.69 5.17
CA LEU A 73 28.94 -11.72 4.66
C LEU A 73 28.75 -11.86 3.15
N ARG A 74 29.78 -12.26 2.40
CA ARG A 74 29.66 -12.58 0.97
C ARG A 74 28.67 -13.71 0.73
N ASP A 75 28.79 -14.81 1.48
CA ASP A 75 27.92 -15.98 1.31
C ASP A 75 26.47 -15.65 1.68
N GLU A 76 26.25 -14.84 2.72
CA GLU A 76 24.93 -14.33 3.09
C GLU A 76 24.30 -13.53 1.93
N LEU A 77 25.02 -12.53 1.39
CA LEU A 77 24.50 -11.64 0.35
C LEU A 77 24.26 -12.36 -0.98
N LEU A 78 25.07 -13.38 -1.31
CA LEU A 78 24.83 -14.24 -2.46
C LEU A 78 23.65 -15.19 -2.25
N GLY A 79 23.38 -15.60 -1.00
CA GLY A 79 22.14 -16.26 -0.60
C GLY A 79 20.92 -15.38 -0.89
N ILE A 80 20.90 -14.17 -0.34
CA ILE A 80 19.83 -13.18 -0.56
C ILE A 80 19.63 -12.89 -2.05
N THR A 81 20.72 -12.79 -2.82
CA THR A 81 20.68 -12.54 -4.27
C THR A 81 19.93 -13.62 -5.03
N ARG A 82 20.17 -14.90 -4.71
CA ARG A 82 19.48 -16.02 -5.35
C ARG A 82 17.98 -15.98 -5.06
N GLU A 83 17.63 -15.72 -3.81
CA GLU A 83 16.24 -15.62 -3.36
C GLU A 83 15.51 -14.39 -3.96
N ALA A 84 16.18 -13.25 -4.04
CA ALA A 84 15.71 -12.02 -4.69
C ALA A 84 15.45 -12.20 -6.20
N GLY A 85 16.12 -13.19 -6.81
CA GLY A 85 15.97 -13.57 -8.20
C GLY A 85 14.79 -14.53 -8.47
N ASP A 86 14.26 -15.22 -7.46
CA ASP A 86 13.23 -16.26 -7.63
C ASP A 86 11.81 -15.70 -7.53
N MET A 87 11.39 -14.99 -8.58
CA MET A 87 10.02 -14.50 -8.72
C MET A 87 9.02 -15.61 -9.10
N ARG A 88 9.49 -16.73 -9.66
CA ARG A 88 8.61 -17.82 -10.14
C ARG A 88 8.05 -18.65 -9.00
N GLY A 89 8.86 -18.98 -8.00
CA GLY A 89 8.41 -19.67 -6.79
C GLY A 89 7.34 -18.88 -6.03
N TRP A 90 7.51 -17.55 -5.96
CA TRP A 90 6.57 -16.64 -5.30
C TRP A 90 5.26 -16.47 -6.09
N LEU A 91 5.32 -16.24 -7.41
CA LEU A 91 4.13 -16.09 -8.27
C LEU A 91 3.23 -17.34 -8.32
N ARG A 92 3.77 -18.54 -8.05
CA ARG A 92 2.95 -19.77 -7.99
C ARG A 92 1.88 -19.73 -6.89
N ASN A 93 2.08 -18.92 -5.85
CA ASN A 93 1.10 -18.74 -4.78
C ASN A 93 0.01 -17.71 -5.15
N PHE A 94 0.18 -16.98 -6.25
CA PHE A 94 -0.70 -15.91 -6.69
C PHE A 94 -0.93 -15.97 -8.21
N PRO A 95 -1.70 -16.96 -8.70
CA PRO A 95 -1.82 -17.25 -10.14
C PRO A 95 -2.54 -16.15 -10.94
N VAL A 96 -3.20 -15.20 -10.28
CA VAL A 96 -3.91 -14.07 -10.89
C VAL A 96 -3.42 -12.79 -10.23
N MET A 97 -2.59 -11.99 -10.92
CA MET A 97 -2.09 -10.71 -10.42
C MET A 97 -1.80 -9.71 -11.54
N THR A 98 -2.46 -8.56 -11.44
CA THR A 98 -2.18 -7.37 -12.22
C THR A 98 -0.91 -6.68 -11.72
N GLN A 99 -0.36 -5.74 -12.48
CA GLN A 99 0.90 -5.08 -12.11
C GLN A 99 0.79 -4.32 -10.78
N GLN A 100 -0.34 -3.63 -10.55
CA GLN A 100 -0.59 -2.88 -9.33
C GLN A 100 -0.80 -3.82 -8.13
N GLN A 101 -1.61 -4.88 -8.28
CA GLN A 101 -1.85 -5.85 -7.21
C GLN A 101 -0.57 -6.60 -6.82
N ARG A 102 0.34 -6.82 -7.77
CA ARG A 102 1.61 -7.52 -7.53
C ARG A 102 2.49 -6.79 -6.53
N GLY A 103 2.64 -5.47 -6.65
CA GLY A 103 3.52 -4.69 -5.78
C GLY A 103 3.11 -4.74 -4.31
N PHE A 104 1.81 -4.67 -4.02
CA PHE A 104 1.32 -4.77 -2.65
C PHE A 104 1.31 -6.21 -2.13
N ALA A 105 0.91 -7.18 -2.95
CA ALA A 105 1.00 -8.59 -2.57
C ALA A 105 2.42 -9.02 -2.20
N GLU A 106 3.41 -8.47 -2.91
CA GLU A 106 4.82 -8.66 -2.61
C GLU A 106 5.16 -8.14 -1.21
N LEU A 107 4.74 -6.92 -0.85
CA LEU A 107 4.95 -6.41 0.51
C LEU A 107 4.25 -7.31 1.54
N GLU A 108 2.98 -7.60 1.32
CA GLU A 108 2.12 -8.36 2.22
C GLU A 108 2.64 -9.77 2.53
N ALA A 109 3.14 -10.50 1.53
CA ALA A 109 3.47 -11.93 1.66
C ALA A 109 4.54 -12.25 2.72
N GLY A 110 5.48 -11.32 2.95
CA GLY A 110 6.59 -11.46 3.92
C GLY A 110 6.37 -10.71 5.24
N CYS A 111 5.20 -10.07 5.43
CA CYS A 111 4.93 -9.30 6.62
C CYS A 111 4.64 -10.18 7.84
N ALA A 112 5.20 -9.79 8.99
CA ALA A 112 4.73 -10.23 10.30
C ALA A 112 3.68 -9.27 10.86
N GLN A 113 3.69 -8.01 10.42
CA GLN A 113 2.75 -7.00 10.87
C GLN A 113 2.48 -5.96 9.76
N ILE A 114 1.22 -5.55 9.65
CA ILE A 114 0.74 -4.56 8.69
C ILE A 114 -0.11 -3.55 9.47
N TRP A 115 0.21 -2.28 9.30
CA TRP A 115 -0.60 -1.15 9.77
C TRP A 115 -1.16 -0.41 8.57
N GLU A 116 -2.45 -0.11 8.59
CA GLU A 116 -3.10 0.54 7.46
C GLU A 116 -4.11 1.59 7.91
N TYR A 117 -4.05 2.75 7.28
CA TYR A 117 -5.03 3.83 7.48
C TYR A 117 -5.60 4.23 6.14
N ASN A 118 -6.93 4.27 6.04
CA ASN A 118 -7.61 4.77 4.86
C ASN A 118 -8.82 5.65 5.25
N PRO A 119 -8.81 6.95 4.88
CA PRO A 119 -9.87 7.88 5.27
C PRO A 119 -11.14 7.77 4.41
N VAL A 120 -11.06 7.18 3.22
CA VAL A 120 -12.14 7.31 2.22
C VAL A 120 -12.67 5.97 1.72
N LEU A 121 -11.85 4.93 1.75
CA LEU A 121 -12.19 3.60 1.22
C LEU A 121 -11.82 2.52 2.22
N VAL A 122 -12.54 1.40 2.15
CA VAL A 122 -12.14 0.20 2.90
C VAL A 122 -10.85 -0.37 2.29
N PRO A 123 -9.79 -0.62 3.08
CA PRO A 123 -8.56 -1.30 2.66
C PRO A 123 -8.79 -2.56 1.83
N GLY A 124 -7.93 -2.80 0.83
CA GLY A 124 -8.08 -3.92 -0.11
C GLY A 124 -8.14 -5.30 0.56
N LEU A 125 -7.41 -5.49 1.66
CA LEU A 125 -7.42 -6.72 2.45
C LEU A 125 -8.71 -6.95 3.27
N LEU A 126 -9.56 -5.92 3.38
CA LEU A 126 -10.82 -5.96 4.13
C LEU A 126 -12.06 -5.98 3.22
N GLN A 127 -11.90 -5.81 1.90
CA GLN A 127 -13.01 -5.63 0.97
C GLN A 127 -13.79 -6.94 0.70
N THR A 128 -15.10 -6.85 0.45
CA THR A 128 -15.85 -7.95 -0.18
C THR A 128 -15.59 -8.00 -1.69
N PRO A 129 -15.88 -9.14 -2.36
CA PRO A 129 -15.85 -9.20 -3.81
C PRO A 129 -16.73 -8.13 -4.47
N GLY A 130 -17.92 -7.88 -3.92
CA GLY A 130 -18.85 -6.85 -4.38
C GLY A 130 -18.24 -5.45 -4.28
N TYR A 131 -17.72 -5.08 -3.11
CA TYR A 131 -17.10 -3.78 -2.90
C TYR A 131 -15.90 -3.58 -3.82
N ALA A 132 -15.00 -4.57 -3.89
CA ALA A 132 -13.82 -4.54 -4.75
C ALA A 132 -14.20 -4.30 -6.22
N ARG A 133 -15.19 -5.05 -6.73
CA ARG A 133 -15.69 -4.91 -8.11
C ARG A 133 -16.20 -3.50 -8.39
N TYR A 134 -17.01 -2.94 -7.50
CA TYR A 134 -17.51 -1.57 -7.66
C TYR A 134 -16.39 -0.53 -7.71
N ARG A 135 -15.37 -0.68 -6.85
CA ARG A 135 -14.20 0.22 -6.85
C ARG A 135 -13.37 0.11 -8.12
N ILE A 136 -13.16 -1.11 -8.62
CA ILE A 136 -12.41 -1.35 -9.86
C ILE A 136 -13.15 -0.72 -11.05
N ILE A 137 -14.43 -1.05 -11.23
CA ILE A 137 -15.23 -0.50 -12.34
C ILE A 137 -15.29 1.03 -12.28
N SER A 138 -15.47 1.61 -11.09
CA SER A 138 -15.47 3.07 -10.93
C SER A 138 -14.12 3.71 -11.28
N ALA A 139 -13.00 3.03 -11.05
CA ALA A 139 -11.68 3.53 -11.42
C ALA A 139 -11.45 3.41 -12.93
N SER A 140 -11.84 2.29 -13.55
CA SER A 140 -11.72 2.08 -14.99
C SER A 140 -12.49 3.13 -15.80
N GLN A 141 -13.66 3.58 -15.30
CA GLN A 141 -14.40 4.70 -15.94
C GLN A 141 -13.60 6.00 -16.01
N VAL A 142 -12.81 6.31 -14.98
CA VAL A 142 -11.94 7.50 -14.98
C VAL A 142 -10.83 7.35 -16.03
N ALA A 143 -10.27 6.15 -16.16
CA ALA A 143 -9.23 5.85 -17.15
C ALA A 143 -9.78 5.93 -18.59
N ASP A 144 -10.98 5.37 -18.81
CA ASP A 144 -11.69 5.47 -20.10
C ASP A 144 -11.95 6.94 -20.49
N GLU A 145 -12.45 7.76 -19.56
CA GLU A 145 -12.70 9.19 -19.80
C GLU A 145 -11.40 9.98 -20.02
N ALA A 146 -10.28 9.56 -19.43
CA ALA A 146 -8.96 10.13 -19.66
C ALA A 146 -8.33 9.69 -21.00
N GLY A 147 -8.95 8.75 -21.73
CA GLY A 147 -8.45 8.22 -22.99
C GLY A 147 -7.37 7.14 -22.82
N GLU A 148 -7.28 6.56 -21.62
CA GLU A 148 -6.36 5.47 -21.26
C GLU A 148 -7.17 4.25 -20.81
N PRO A 149 -7.98 3.63 -21.69
CA PRO A 149 -8.89 2.57 -21.28
C PRO A 149 -8.13 1.39 -20.70
N ASP A 150 -8.64 0.88 -19.59
CA ASP A 150 -8.04 -0.26 -18.93
C ASP A 150 -8.21 -1.51 -19.80
N VAL A 151 -7.13 -2.23 -20.04
CA VAL A 151 -7.13 -3.42 -20.92
C VAL A 151 -7.42 -4.69 -20.11
N GLU A 152 -7.37 -4.59 -18.78
CA GLU A 152 -7.53 -5.73 -17.90
C GLU A 152 -9.00 -5.96 -17.48
N ASP A 153 -9.41 -7.22 -17.46
CA ASP A 153 -10.75 -7.62 -17.03
C ASP A 153 -10.94 -7.35 -15.52
N PRO A 154 -11.95 -6.55 -15.10
CA PRO A 154 -12.23 -6.29 -13.69
C PRO A 154 -12.37 -7.53 -12.82
N GLU A 155 -12.86 -8.66 -13.35
CA GLU A 155 -12.96 -9.90 -12.56
C GLU A 155 -11.59 -10.51 -12.26
N THR A 156 -10.59 -10.25 -13.11
CA THR A 156 -9.20 -10.65 -12.86
C THR A 156 -8.61 -9.87 -11.70
N GLU A 157 -8.85 -8.57 -11.62
CA GLU A 157 -8.51 -7.71 -10.48
C GLU A 157 -9.20 -8.17 -9.19
N VAL A 158 -10.51 -8.45 -9.24
CA VAL A 158 -11.26 -8.96 -8.08
C VAL A 158 -10.66 -10.28 -7.58
N ARG A 159 -10.40 -11.25 -8.46
CA ARG A 159 -9.78 -12.52 -8.08
C ARG A 159 -8.39 -12.34 -7.47
N ALA A 160 -7.57 -11.46 -8.04
CA ALA A 160 -6.25 -11.13 -7.49
C ALA A 160 -6.35 -10.58 -6.06
N ARG A 161 -7.31 -9.69 -5.83
CA ARG A 161 -7.55 -9.09 -4.51
C ARG A 161 -8.03 -10.11 -3.48
N LEU A 162 -8.94 -11.01 -3.85
CA LEU A 162 -9.40 -12.09 -2.97
C LEU A 162 -8.31 -13.10 -2.65
N ALA A 163 -7.45 -13.42 -3.63
CA ALA A 163 -6.29 -14.27 -3.39
C ALA A 163 -5.34 -13.64 -2.35
N ARG A 164 -5.14 -12.31 -2.39
CA ARG A 164 -4.35 -11.58 -1.38
C ARG A 164 -4.98 -11.62 0.01
N GLN A 165 -6.30 -11.51 0.12
CA GLN A 165 -7.01 -11.54 1.41
C GLN A 165 -6.81 -12.84 2.20
N SER A 166 -6.53 -13.96 1.51
CA SER A 166 -6.21 -15.24 2.17
C SER A 166 -5.00 -15.14 3.11
N LEU A 167 -4.16 -14.11 2.97
CA LEU A 167 -3.07 -13.79 3.88
C LEU A 167 -3.53 -13.67 5.34
N LEU A 168 -4.70 -13.05 5.59
CA LEU A 168 -5.19 -12.78 6.95
C LEU A 168 -5.59 -14.06 7.68
N THR A 169 -5.89 -15.14 6.96
CA THR A 169 -6.33 -16.43 7.51
C THR A 169 -5.30 -17.55 7.30
N ARG A 170 -4.13 -17.23 6.74
CA ARG A 170 -3.04 -18.19 6.53
C ARG A 170 -2.50 -18.72 7.86
N SER A 171 -2.33 -20.02 7.99
CA SER A 171 -1.72 -20.65 9.17
C SER A 171 -0.38 -21.30 8.80
N PRO A 172 0.68 -21.21 9.64
CA PRO A 172 0.73 -20.51 10.93
C PRO A 172 1.11 -19.02 10.83
N ASP A 173 1.44 -18.54 9.63
CA ASP A 173 2.14 -17.26 9.42
C ASP A 173 1.22 -16.11 8.97
N ALA A 174 0.02 -15.98 9.53
CA ALA A 174 -0.83 -14.80 9.28
C ALA A 174 -0.20 -13.55 9.94
N PRO A 175 -0.12 -12.41 9.24
CA PRO A 175 0.40 -11.18 9.84
C PRO A 175 -0.58 -10.64 10.88
N ARG A 176 -0.04 -9.92 11.87
CA ARG A 176 -0.85 -9.01 12.69
C ARG A 176 -1.27 -7.81 11.85
N TYR A 177 -2.56 -7.68 11.59
CA TYR A 177 -3.12 -6.62 10.76
C TYR A 177 -3.89 -5.64 11.63
N THR A 178 -3.47 -4.37 11.66
CA THR A 178 -4.19 -3.30 12.37
C THR A 178 -4.62 -2.24 11.38
N ALA A 179 -5.91 -1.96 11.31
CA ALA A 179 -6.45 -0.93 10.44
C ALA A 179 -7.20 0.15 11.23
N VAL A 180 -6.99 1.41 10.84
CA VAL A 180 -7.85 2.52 11.24
C VAL A 180 -8.68 2.95 10.03
N LEU A 181 -9.99 2.78 10.15
CA LEU A 181 -10.98 3.18 9.17
C LEU A 181 -11.64 4.48 9.63
N GLU A 182 -11.89 5.40 8.72
CA GLU A 182 -12.82 6.49 9.02
C GLU A 182 -14.27 6.07 8.76
N GLU A 183 -15.20 6.62 9.53
CA GLU A 183 -16.64 6.44 9.32
C GLU A 183 -17.06 6.78 7.87
N ALA A 184 -16.37 7.74 7.23
CA ALA A 184 -16.61 8.12 5.85
C ALA A 184 -16.39 6.96 4.86
N ALA A 185 -15.43 6.05 5.12
CA ALA A 185 -15.15 4.90 4.28
C ALA A 185 -16.28 3.86 4.26
N LEU A 186 -17.15 3.90 5.29
CA LEU A 186 -18.30 3.01 5.46
C LEU A 186 -19.63 3.68 5.05
N GLY A 187 -19.57 4.92 4.54
CA GLY A 187 -20.73 5.70 4.14
C GLY A 187 -21.24 5.41 2.72
N ARG A 188 -22.44 5.93 2.41
CA ARG A 188 -23.14 5.74 1.12
C ARG A 188 -22.39 6.25 -0.13
N ARG A 189 -21.28 6.99 0.04
CA ARG A 189 -20.42 7.43 -1.07
C ARG A 189 -19.57 6.30 -1.64
N ALA A 190 -19.36 5.23 -0.87
CA ALA A 190 -18.45 4.16 -1.25
C ALA A 190 -19.10 3.09 -2.16
N GLY A 191 -20.44 3.02 -2.23
CA GLY A 191 -21.15 2.08 -3.10
C GLY A 191 -22.66 1.97 -2.79
N PRO A 192 -23.38 1.11 -3.54
CA PRO A 192 -24.78 0.82 -3.29
C PRO A 192 -25.04 0.22 -1.89
N PRO A 193 -26.24 0.42 -1.30
CA PRO A 193 -26.54 -0.02 0.06
C PRO A 193 -26.31 -1.52 0.31
N GLU A 194 -26.68 -2.39 -0.64
CA GLU A 194 -26.50 -3.83 -0.54
C GLU A 194 -25.03 -4.25 -0.46
N VAL A 195 -24.17 -3.59 -1.25
CA VAL A 195 -22.71 -3.81 -1.25
C VAL A 195 -22.09 -3.35 0.06
N LEU A 196 -22.53 -2.19 0.57
CA LEU A 196 -22.05 -1.67 1.84
C LEU A 196 -22.51 -2.55 3.01
N ARG A 197 -23.70 -3.13 2.94
CA ARG A 197 -24.19 -4.05 3.96
C ARG A 197 -23.33 -5.31 4.02
N GLU A 198 -23.05 -5.92 2.86
CA GLU A 198 -22.12 -7.05 2.77
C GLU A 198 -20.73 -6.67 3.30
N GLN A 199 -20.25 -5.47 2.97
CA GLN A 199 -18.97 -4.97 3.44
C GLN A 199 -18.91 -4.80 4.96
N LEU A 200 -19.98 -4.32 5.60
CA LEU A 200 -20.05 -4.21 7.07
C LEU A 200 -20.06 -5.56 7.75
N VAL A 201 -20.78 -6.55 7.20
CA VAL A 201 -20.77 -7.94 7.70
C VAL A 201 -19.36 -8.52 7.63
N GLN A 202 -18.67 -8.37 6.51
CA GLN A 202 -17.28 -8.82 6.34
C GLN A 202 -16.34 -8.19 7.37
N LEU A 203 -16.50 -6.89 7.67
CA LEU A 203 -15.69 -6.22 8.70
C LEU A 203 -15.97 -6.78 10.11
N CYS A 204 -17.21 -7.16 10.41
CA CYS A 204 -17.54 -7.84 11.66
C CYS A 204 -16.82 -9.21 11.75
N ASP A 205 -16.89 -10.00 10.68
CA ASP A 205 -16.24 -11.32 10.63
C ASP A 205 -14.72 -11.21 10.77
N LEU A 206 -14.10 -10.25 10.07
CA LEU A 206 -12.66 -10.00 10.16
C LEU A 206 -12.23 -9.48 11.53
N ALA A 207 -13.04 -8.64 12.19
CA ALA A 207 -12.77 -8.15 13.54
C ALA A 207 -12.73 -9.27 14.59
N MET A 208 -13.30 -10.44 14.30
CA MET A 208 -13.26 -11.62 15.17
C MET A 208 -11.98 -12.45 15.01
N LEU A 209 -11.15 -12.19 14.00
CA LEU A 209 -9.88 -12.90 13.82
C LEU A 209 -8.85 -12.48 14.88
N PRO A 210 -8.08 -13.42 15.46
CA PRO A 210 -7.16 -13.12 16.57
C PRO A 210 -5.97 -12.25 16.17
N ASN A 211 -5.66 -12.18 14.88
CA ASN A 211 -4.56 -11.40 14.31
C ASN A 211 -5.03 -10.09 13.66
N VAL A 212 -6.33 -9.77 13.68
CA VAL A 212 -6.89 -8.55 13.08
C VAL A 212 -7.38 -7.61 14.17
N THR A 213 -7.07 -6.32 14.04
CA THR A 213 -7.56 -5.27 14.92
C THR A 213 -8.09 -4.12 14.08
N LEU A 214 -9.39 -3.84 14.20
CA LEU A 214 -10.03 -2.74 13.49
C LEU A 214 -10.35 -1.62 14.47
N HIS A 215 -10.00 -0.40 14.09
CA HIS A 215 -10.34 0.83 14.77
C HIS A 215 -11.21 1.69 13.86
N LEU A 216 -12.25 2.28 14.42
CA LEU A 216 -13.09 3.24 13.71
C LEU A 216 -12.89 4.65 14.26
N LEU A 217 -12.43 5.56 13.39
CA LEU A 217 -12.38 6.98 13.67
C LEU A 217 -13.71 7.62 13.25
N LEU A 218 -14.47 8.11 14.22
CA LEU A 218 -15.75 8.77 13.98
C LEU A 218 -15.55 10.15 13.35
N ARG A 219 -16.54 10.61 12.59
CA ARG A 219 -16.46 11.85 11.78
C ARG A 219 -15.97 13.09 12.55
N ASP A 220 -16.44 13.26 13.78
CA ASP A 220 -16.19 14.46 14.59
C ASP A 220 -15.08 14.24 15.64
N THR A 221 -14.35 13.13 15.55
CA THR A 221 -13.25 12.83 16.46
C THR A 221 -12.03 13.68 16.16
N ARG A 222 -11.53 14.40 17.16
CA ARG A 222 -10.27 15.15 17.07
C ARG A 222 -9.08 14.21 17.25
N VAL A 223 -8.14 14.25 16.31
CA VAL A 223 -6.84 13.56 16.39
C VAL A 223 -5.76 14.56 16.84
N ALA A 224 -5.09 14.24 17.95
CA ALA A 224 -4.06 15.09 18.56
C ALA A 224 -4.50 16.58 18.66
N ASP A 225 -3.61 17.52 18.33
CA ASP A 225 -3.95 18.94 18.21
C ASP A 225 -4.41 19.30 16.79
N TRP A 226 -5.57 18.75 16.39
CA TRP A 226 -6.20 19.01 15.08
C TRP A 226 -5.39 18.51 13.87
N TYR A 227 -4.66 17.41 14.03
CA TYR A 227 -3.94 16.80 12.92
C TYR A 227 -4.88 15.98 12.04
N LEU A 228 -4.74 16.12 10.71
CA LEU A 228 -5.44 15.29 9.73
C LEU A 228 -4.42 14.69 8.75
N PRO A 229 -4.32 13.35 8.63
CA PRO A 229 -3.44 12.74 7.66
C PRO A 229 -3.93 13.05 6.22
N PRO A 230 -3.06 13.53 5.33
CA PRO A 230 -3.48 13.99 4.00
C PRO A 230 -3.80 12.85 3.02
N THR A 231 -3.31 11.63 3.29
CA THR A 231 -3.42 10.47 2.39
C THR A 231 -3.64 9.19 3.18
N ALA A 232 -4.18 8.18 2.52
CA ALA A 232 -4.09 6.81 3.00
C ALA A 232 -2.61 6.36 3.03
N PHE A 233 -2.28 5.44 3.93
CA PHE A 233 -0.94 4.86 3.98
C PHE A 233 -0.95 3.49 4.66
N SER A 234 0.07 2.70 4.33
CA SER A 234 0.36 1.42 4.97
C SER A 234 1.80 1.36 5.44
N VAL A 235 2.03 0.78 6.62
CA VAL A 235 3.36 0.45 7.14
C VAL A 235 3.49 -1.05 7.25
N TYR A 236 4.46 -1.61 6.53
CA TYR A 236 4.76 -3.02 6.43
C TYR A 236 5.99 -3.35 7.27
N ARG A 237 5.84 -4.28 8.21
CA ARG A 237 6.94 -4.83 9.02
C ARG A 237 7.08 -6.32 8.76
N PHE A 238 8.29 -6.70 8.38
CA PHE A 238 8.62 -8.05 7.91
C PHE A 238 8.97 -9.00 9.04
N ALA A 239 8.88 -10.30 8.76
CA ALA A 239 9.21 -11.33 9.73
C ALA A 239 10.73 -11.40 10.01
N ASP A 240 11.56 -11.12 9.01
CA ASP A 240 13.00 -10.96 9.17
C ASP A 240 13.29 -9.54 9.69
N PRO A 241 13.90 -9.37 10.88
CA PRO A 241 14.27 -8.06 11.41
C PRO A 241 15.27 -7.28 10.56
N LEU A 242 15.99 -7.96 9.66
CA LEU A 242 16.96 -7.35 8.73
C LEU A 242 16.28 -6.81 7.46
N ASP A 243 15.03 -7.18 7.19
CA ASP A 243 14.28 -6.60 6.09
C ASP A 243 13.75 -5.21 6.50
N PRO A 244 14.01 -4.16 5.69
CA PRO A 244 13.66 -2.81 6.08
C PRO A 244 12.14 -2.62 6.07
N GLU A 245 11.58 -2.11 7.17
CA GLU A 245 10.18 -1.67 7.19
C GLU A 245 9.88 -0.75 6.00
N THR A 246 8.68 -0.86 5.44
CA THR A 246 8.29 -0.14 4.23
C THR A 246 7.01 0.65 4.46
N LEU A 247 7.06 1.95 4.17
CA LEU A 247 5.89 2.79 4.00
C LEU A 247 5.40 2.66 2.56
N ALA A 248 4.09 2.50 2.36
CA ALA A 248 3.44 2.68 1.07
C ALA A 248 2.31 3.71 1.18
N ILE A 249 2.23 4.61 0.21
CA ILE A 249 1.14 5.58 0.05
C ILE A 249 0.52 5.30 -1.31
N GLU A 250 -0.75 4.91 -1.30
CA GLU A 250 -1.54 4.70 -2.51
C GLU A 250 -2.05 6.05 -3.03
N GLY A 251 -1.43 6.55 -4.09
CA GLY A 251 -1.77 7.86 -4.68
C GLY A 251 -2.85 7.81 -5.76
N GLY A 252 -3.57 6.70 -5.87
CA GLY A 252 -4.58 6.44 -6.90
C GLY A 252 -3.99 6.08 -8.26
N PHE A 253 -3.10 6.92 -8.80
CA PHE A 253 -2.42 6.72 -10.10
C PHE A 253 -0.91 6.49 -9.96
N THR A 254 -0.32 6.89 -8.84
CA THR A 254 1.10 6.69 -8.57
C THR A 254 1.30 6.37 -7.12
N ASP A 255 1.90 5.22 -6.85
CA ASP A 255 2.21 4.79 -5.51
C ASP A 255 3.59 5.29 -5.09
N VAL A 256 3.71 5.68 -3.82
CA VAL A 256 4.98 6.06 -3.21
C VAL A 256 5.37 4.99 -2.21
N MET A 257 6.60 4.49 -2.32
CA MET A 257 7.17 3.56 -1.35
C MET A 257 8.46 4.12 -0.78
N SER A 258 8.64 4.00 0.54
CA SER A 258 9.83 4.49 1.24
C SER A 258 10.26 3.55 2.36
N THR A 259 11.57 3.37 2.50
CA THR A 259 12.22 2.67 3.62
C THR A 259 13.03 3.65 4.49
N GLU A 260 12.85 4.97 4.30
CA GLU A 260 13.59 6.00 5.02
C GLU A 260 13.09 6.12 6.46
N VAL A 261 14.01 5.96 7.41
CA VAL A 261 13.69 5.79 8.84
C VAL A 261 12.95 6.99 9.42
N ASN A 262 13.34 8.23 9.10
CA ASN A 262 12.67 9.41 9.66
C ASN A 262 11.25 9.57 9.12
N THR A 263 11.05 9.31 7.83
CA THR A 263 9.73 9.27 7.19
C THR A 263 8.86 8.21 7.84
N LEU A 264 9.35 6.97 7.99
CA LEU A 264 8.64 5.89 8.68
C LEU A 264 8.23 6.27 10.09
N ASN A 265 9.15 6.85 10.88
CA ASN A 265 8.87 7.24 12.26
C ASN A 265 7.76 8.29 12.35
N ARG A 266 7.68 9.25 11.42
CA ARG A 266 6.58 10.22 11.37
C ARG A 266 5.23 9.52 11.15
N TYR A 267 5.15 8.58 10.20
CA TYR A 267 3.91 7.86 9.92
C TYR A 267 3.50 6.91 11.05
N LYS A 268 4.45 6.32 11.79
CA LYS A 268 4.15 5.55 12.99
C LYS A 268 3.51 6.40 14.08
N VAL A 269 4.05 7.59 14.35
CA VAL A 269 3.47 8.54 15.31
C VAL A 269 2.04 8.93 14.90
N VAL A 270 1.83 9.20 13.61
CA VAL A 270 0.49 9.47 13.07
C VAL A 270 -0.45 8.29 13.30
N PHE A 271 0.00 7.06 13.01
CA PHE A 271 -0.80 5.84 13.22
C PHE A 271 -1.17 5.64 14.70
N GLU A 272 -0.23 5.87 15.62
CA GLU A 272 -0.48 5.80 17.06
C GLU A 272 -1.50 6.85 17.53
N TRP A 273 -1.44 8.08 17.01
CA TRP A 273 -2.44 9.11 17.29
C TRP A 273 -3.82 8.72 16.78
N LEU A 274 -3.90 8.14 15.58
CA LEU A 274 -5.14 7.65 15.00
C LEU A 274 -5.76 6.52 15.84
N CYS A 275 -4.98 5.51 16.21
CA CYS A 275 -5.42 4.42 17.10
C CYS A 275 -5.89 4.94 18.46
N SER A 276 -5.20 5.95 19.01
CA SER A 276 -5.54 6.52 20.33
C SER A 276 -6.83 7.34 20.30
N ALA A 277 -7.15 7.97 19.17
CA ALA A 277 -8.36 8.77 19.01
C ALA A 277 -9.58 7.94 18.58
N ALA A 278 -9.35 6.88 17.80
CA ALA A 278 -10.40 6.00 17.28
C ALA A 278 -11.04 5.15 18.39
N LEU A 279 -12.21 4.58 18.07
CA LEU A 279 -12.86 3.58 18.93
C LEU A 279 -11.92 2.40 19.20
N SER A 280 -12.06 1.79 20.38
CA SER A 280 -11.39 0.53 20.68
C SER A 280 -11.85 -0.58 19.72
N ALA A 281 -11.13 -1.70 19.66
CA ALA A 281 -11.52 -2.82 18.79
C ALA A 281 -12.93 -3.36 19.14
N SER A 282 -13.25 -3.44 20.44
CA SER A 282 -14.55 -3.89 20.93
C SER A 282 -15.67 -2.90 20.59
N ASP A 283 -15.42 -1.59 20.76
CA ASP A 283 -16.40 -0.55 20.45
C ASP A 283 -16.59 -0.42 18.94
N THR A 284 -15.53 -0.62 18.16
CA THR A 284 -15.59 -0.68 16.70
C THR A 284 -16.47 -1.84 16.24
N LEU A 285 -16.28 -3.05 16.78
CA LEU A 285 -17.14 -4.19 16.47
C LEU A 285 -18.61 -3.91 16.83
N SER A 286 -18.85 -3.34 18.01
CA SER A 286 -20.19 -2.97 18.46
C SER A 286 -20.86 -1.97 17.50
N TRP A 287 -20.11 -0.96 17.07
CA TRP A 287 -20.57 0.03 16.09
C TRP A 287 -20.89 -0.62 14.73
N LEU A 288 -20.04 -1.53 14.25
CA LEU A 288 -20.24 -2.23 12.97
C LEU A 288 -21.51 -3.10 12.98
N ILE A 289 -21.78 -3.79 14.10
CA ILE A 289 -23.00 -4.57 14.30
C ILE A 289 -24.23 -3.66 14.25
N GLU A 290 -24.21 -2.53 14.95
CA GLU A 290 -25.31 -1.56 14.93
C GLU A 290 -25.53 -0.95 13.53
N ALA A 291 -24.44 -0.58 12.84
CA ALA A 291 -24.50 -0.01 11.50
C ALA A 291 -25.12 -0.98 10.48
N THR A 292 -24.85 -2.29 10.62
CA THR A 292 -25.44 -3.34 9.79
C THR A 292 -26.97 -3.40 9.97
N GLY A 293 -27.47 -3.18 11.19
CA GLY A 293 -28.91 -3.11 11.49
C GLY A 293 -29.57 -1.81 11.02
N ARG A 294 -28.88 -0.67 11.07
CA ARG A 294 -29.41 0.61 10.55
C ARG A 294 -29.59 0.62 9.03
N GLN A 295 -28.80 -0.16 8.29
CA GLN A 295 -28.94 -0.25 6.83
C GLN A 295 -30.12 -1.11 6.36
N THR A 296 -30.74 -1.91 7.23
CA THR A 296 -31.92 -2.72 6.87
C THR A 296 -33.22 -1.91 6.84
N ASP A 297 -33.26 -0.68 7.36
CA ASP A 297 -34.43 0.19 7.26
C ASP A 297 -34.41 1.00 5.94
N PRO A 298 -35.30 0.72 4.96
CA PRO A 298 -35.36 1.45 3.70
C PRO A 298 -36.06 2.81 3.84
N ALA A 299 -36.63 3.12 5.01
CA ALA A 299 -37.48 4.27 5.23
C ALA A 299 -36.73 5.38 5.98
N GLY A 300 -35.96 6.20 5.27
CA GLY A 300 -35.39 7.40 5.87
C GLY A 300 -34.49 8.21 4.96
N SER A 301 -35.03 9.32 4.45
CA SER A 301 -34.33 10.43 3.78
C SER A 301 -34.37 10.45 2.25
N THR A 302 -35.58 10.53 1.70
CA THR A 302 -35.82 11.31 0.46
C THR A 302 -35.69 12.80 0.81
N VAL A 303 -34.46 13.32 0.86
CA VAL A 303 -34.26 14.76 0.66
C VAL A 303 -34.21 14.94 -0.85
N ALA A 304 -35.30 15.45 -1.42
CA ALA A 304 -35.36 15.85 -2.81
C ALA A 304 -34.19 16.82 -3.09
N PRO A 305 -33.40 16.63 -4.16
CA PRO A 305 -32.41 17.63 -4.55
C PRO A 305 -33.17 18.88 -4.98
N GLY A 306 -33.11 19.92 -4.15
CA GLY A 306 -33.52 21.26 -4.53
C GLY A 306 -32.73 21.66 -5.77
N SER A 307 -33.46 22.04 -6.83
CA SER A 307 -32.90 22.61 -8.05
C SER A 307 -31.98 23.79 -7.70
N VAL A 308 -30.67 23.58 -7.80
CA VAL A 308 -29.70 24.66 -7.80
C VAL A 308 -29.48 25.02 -9.25
N ALA A 309 -30.24 26.02 -9.73
CA ALA A 309 -29.93 26.67 -10.99
C ALA A 309 -28.51 27.24 -10.92
N ALA A 310 -27.65 26.81 -11.85
CA ALA A 310 -26.28 27.29 -11.96
C ALA A 310 -26.25 28.83 -12.06
N PRO A 311 -25.38 29.53 -11.31
CA PRO A 311 -25.27 30.97 -11.45
C PRO A 311 -24.69 31.30 -12.84
N VAL A 312 -25.47 32.03 -13.63
CA VAL A 312 -25.07 32.57 -14.92
C VAL A 312 -23.84 33.44 -14.72
N GLN A 313 -22.69 32.97 -15.21
CA GLN A 313 -21.47 33.78 -15.28
C GLN A 313 -21.71 34.95 -16.24
N ARG A 314 -21.98 36.13 -15.69
CA ARG A 314 -21.96 37.38 -16.45
C ARG A 314 -20.52 37.63 -16.89
N ARG A 315 -20.23 37.37 -18.17
CA ARG A 315 -19.02 37.83 -18.86
C ARG A 315 -18.90 39.34 -18.66
N ARG A 316 -17.94 39.78 -17.84
CA ARG A 316 -17.48 41.17 -17.84
C ARG A 316 -16.67 41.40 -19.11
N ALA A 317 -17.11 42.34 -19.93
CA ALA A 317 -16.32 42.84 -21.06
C ALA A 317 -15.04 43.54 -20.53
N PRO A 318 -13.91 43.47 -21.25
CA PRO A 318 -12.69 44.16 -20.85
C PRO A 318 -12.86 45.67 -21.09
N GLY A 319 -12.67 46.47 -20.04
CA GLY A 319 -12.57 47.94 -20.14
C GLY A 319 -11.22 48.35 -20.74
N PRO A 320 -11.15 49.51 -21.41
CA PRO A 320 -9.96 49.93 -22.14
C PRO A 320 -8.83 50.36 -21.18
N LEU A 321 -7.62 49.90 -21.48
CA LEU A 321 -6.37 50.36 -20.88
C LEU A 321 -6.11 51.80 -21.33
N THR A 322 -6.28 52.76 -20.43
CA THR A 322 -5.72 54.12 -20.60
C THR A 322 -4.29 54.13 -20.09
N THR A 323 -3.35 54.20 -21.03
CA THR A 323 -2.02 54.79 -20.83
C THR A 323 -2.16 56.30 -20.81
N ASP A 324 -1.66 56.98 -19.77
CA ASP A 324 -0.81 58.17 -19.98
C ASP A 324 -0.14 58.67 -18.69
N ARG A 325 1.18 58.83 -18.83
CA ARG A 325 2.15 59.77 -18.21
C ARG A 325 2.23 59.97 -16.70
#